data_AF-A0A5E8CJ89-F1
#
_entry.id   AF-A0A5E8CJ89-F1
#
_cell.length_a   1.000
_cell.length_b   1.000
_cell.length_c   1.000
_cell.angle_alpha   90.00
_cell.angle_beta   90.00
_cell.angle_gamma   90.00
#
_symmetry.space_group_name_H-M   'P 1'
#
loop_
_entity.id
_entity.type
_entity.pdbx_description
1 polymer ?
#
loop_
_entity_poly.entity_id
_entity_poly.type
_entity_poly.pdbx_seq_one_letter_code
_entity_poly.pdbx_strand_id
1 'polypeptide(L)'
;MKDLIKYLCMKVVIIGALNWGLIGAFNFNLVEYLTKKINLKGSDKYIYIIVGLCALKVLLNRDMRLPFLGKTVFPCFSLTNTYPSNFTHITNIKVQPNSKVVYWAALEDNNQKYDNPWQAYGDYDNYGITVSDNNGNAQLRYKFPTQYKVPIKGLLHPHVHYRVCVNKGMMSPIYTINLK
;
A
#
# COMPACT_ATOMS: atom_id res chain seq x y z
N MET A 1 3.28 -11.92 -10.44
CA MET A 1 3.27 -11.19 -11.74
C MET A 1 3.21 -9.68 -11.59
N LYS A 2 2.22 -9.09 -10.89
CA LYS A 2 2.14 -7.62 -10.70
C LYS A 2 3.39 -7.02 -10.03
N ASP A 3 3.91 -7.67 -8.98
CA ASP A 3 5.11 -7.22 -8.27
C ASP A 3 6.37 -7.28 -9.16
N LEU A 4 6.48 -8.28 -10.04
CA LEU A 4 7.58 -8.42 -11.00
C LEU A 4 7.62 -7.26 -12.01
N ILE A 5 6.47 -6.93 -12.60
CA ILE A 5 6.39 -5.84 -13.58
C ILE A 5 6.76 -4.50 -12.94
N LYS A 6 6.30 -4.23 -11.71
CA LYS A 6 6.70 -3.02 -10.96
C LYS A 6 8.22 -2.98 -10.78
N TYR A 7 8.82 -4.09 -10.40
CA TYR A 7 10.27 -4.20 -10.17
C TYR A 7 11.07 -3.96 -11.46
N LEU A 8 10.61 -4.52 -12.59
CA LEU A 8 11.22 -4.28 -13.90
C LEU A 8 11.10 -2.82 -14.33
N CYS A 9 9.91 -2.21 -14.19
CA CYS A 9 9.74 -0.78 -14.48
C CYS A 9 10.67 0.09 -13.64
N MET A 10 10.81 -0.22 -12.34
CA MET A 10 11.73 0.52 -11.46
C MET A 10 13.19 0.43 -11.95
N LYS A 11 13.66 -0.76 -12.34
CA LYS A 11 15.00 -0.93 -12.91
C LYS A 11 15.21 -0.10 -14.19
N VAL A 12 14.24 -0.12 -15.10
CA VAL A 12 14.28 0.67 -16.34
C VAL A 12 14.34 2.17 -16.04
N VAL A 13 13.55 2.65 -15.07
CA VAL A 13 13.57 4.05 -14.63
C VAL A 13 14.93 4.44 -14.05
N ILE A 14 15.53 3.57 -13.22
CA ILE A 14 16.87 3.81 -12.66
C ILE A 14 17.92 3.88 -13.78
N ILE A 15 17.90 2.98 -14.75
CA ILE A 15 18.80 3.03 -15.91
C ILE A 15 18.62 4.34 -16.69
N GLY A 16 17.37 4.77 -16.90
CA GLY A 16 17.08 6.05 -17.53
C GLY A 16 17.62 7.26 -16.75
N ALA A 17 17.43 7.27 -15.43
CA ALA A 17 17.95 8.33 -14.56
C ALA A 17 19.49 8.37 -14.55
N LEU A 18 20.13 7.20 -14.50
CA LEU A 18 21.59 7.08 -14.62
C LEU A 18 22.10 7.59 -15.97
N ASN A 19 21.38 7.29 -17.08
CA ASN A 19 21.73 7.83 -18.40
C ASN A 19 21.71 9.36 -18.41
N TRP A 20 20.67 9.99 -17.84
CA TRP A 20 20.62 11.44 -17.71
C TRP A 20 21.74 12.00 -16.82
N GLY A 21 22.10 11.30 -15.74
CA GLY A 21 23.23 11.66 -14.90
C GLY A 21 24.57 11.63 -15.66
N LEU A 22 24.79 10.61 -16.51
CA LEU A 22 26.00 10.51 -17.33
C LEU A 22 26.09 11.60 -18.41
N ILE A 23 24.94 11.97 -19.00
CA ILE A 23 24.89 13.10 -19.94
C ILE A 23 25.25 14.39 -19.21
N GLY A 24 24.67 14.65 -18.04
CA GLY A 24 24.95 15.86 -17.27
C GLY A 24 26.39 15.96 -16.75
N ALA A 25 26.96 14.84 -16.29
CA ALA A 25 28.29 14.82 -15.68
C ALA A 25 29.44 14.70 -16.69
N PHE A 26 29.26 13.96 -17.78
CA PHE A 26 30.34 13.59 -18.71
C PHE A 26 30.01 13.87 -20.18
N ASN A 27 28.85 14.46 -20.49
CA ASN A 27 28.33 14.56 -21.85
C ASN A 27 28.28 13.20 -22.58
N PHE A 28 28.07 12.12 -21.80
CA PHE A 28 28.07 10.75 -22.30
C PHE A 28 26.66 10.15 -22.25
N ASN A 29 26.12 9.79 -23.42
CA ASN A 29 24.82 9.14 -23.54
C ASN A 29 24.99 7.61 -23.64
N LEU A 30 24.73 6.90 -22.54
CA LEU A 30 24.85 5.45 -22.46
C LEU A 30 23.88 4.73 -23.41
N VAL A 31 22.63 5.19 -23.50
CA VAL A 31 21.61 4.56 -24.35
C VAL A 31 21.98 4.70 -25.83
N GLU A 32 22.41 5.89 -26.24
CA GLU A 32 22.91 6.12 -27.60
C GLU A 32 24.17 5.31 -27.90
N TYR A 33 25.12 5.24 -26.96
CA TYR A 33 26.34 4.44 -27.11
C TYR A 33 26.01 2.96 -27.32
N LEU A 34 25.15 2.38 -26.48
CA LEU A 34 24.76 0.97 -26.56
C LEU A 34 24.01 0.67 -27.86
N THR A 35 23.04 1.50 -28.25
CA THR A 35 22.26 1.31 -29.49
C THR A 35 23.14 1.42 -30.73
N LYS A 36 24.11 2.33 -30.77
CA LYS A 36 25.12 2.39 -31.84
C LYS A 36 25.98 1.13 -31.89
N LYS A 37 26.45 0.64 -30.74
CA LYS A 37 27.31 -0.56 -30.64
C LYS A 37 26.65 -1.83 -31.17
N ILE A 38 25.32 -1.95 -31.07
CA ILE A 38 24.54 -3.08 -31.58
C ILE A 38 23.89 -2.82 -32.95
N ASN A 39 24.34 -1.80 -33.69
CA ASN A 39 23.83 -1.41 -35.01
C ASN A 39 22.33 -1.03 -35.06
N LEU A 40 21.75 -0.55 -33.96
CA LEU A 40 20.37 -0.04 -33.87
C LEU A 40 20.33 1.49 -33.75
N LYS A 41 21.09 2.19 -34.59
CA LYS A 41 21.20 3.66 -34.54
C LYS A 41 19.82 4.33 -34.72
N GLY A 42 19.50 5.32 -33.88
CA GLY A 42 18.22 6.06 -33.92
C GLY A 42 17.05 5.37 -33.21
N SER A 43 17.29 4.19 -32.60
CA SER A 43 16.29 3.49 -31.80
C SER A 43 16.24 3.94 -30.33
N ASP A 44 17.20 4.76 -29.90
CA ASP A 44 17.32 5.34 -28.56
C ASP A 44 16.05 6.11 -28.15
N LYS A 45 15.39 6.79 -29.10
CA LYS A 45 14.09 7.44 -28.87
C LYS A 45 13.01 6.49 -28.34
N TYR A 46 12.98 5.24 -28.82
CA TYR A 46 12.01 4.25 -28.35
C TYR A 46 12.34 3.81 -26.93
N ILE A 47 13.63 3.67 -26.61
CA ILE A 47 14.09 3.35 -25.25
C ILE A 47 13.69 4.48 -24.30
N TYR A 48 13.87 5.75 -24.67
CA TYR A 48 13.44 6.88 -23.86
C TYR A 48 11.92 6.90 -23.63
N ILE A 49 11.12 6.58 -24.65
CA ILE A 49 9.66 6.43 -24.52
C ILE A 49 9.33 5.31 -23.52
N ILE A 50 9.99 4.15 -23.63
CA ILE A 50 9.79 3.02 -22.71
C ILE A 50 10.14 3.41 -21.26
N VAL A 51 11.25 4.14 -21.07
CA VAL A 51 11.64 4.70 -19.76
C VAL A 51 10.55 5.61 -19.23
N GLY A 52 10.03 6.54 -20.04
CA GLY A 52 8.93 7.44 -19.67
C GLY A 52 7.65 6.70 -19.28
N LEU A 53 7.25 5.69 -20.04
CA LEU A 53 6.09 4.85 -19.72
C LEU A 53 6.28 4.05 -18.42
N CYS A 54 7.49 3.53 -18.19
CA CYS A 54 7.83 2.86 -16.93
C CYS A 54 7.78 3.84 -15.75
N ALA A 55 8.28 5.07 -15.92
CA ALA A 55 8.22 6.11 -14.90
C ALA A 55 6.77 6.47 -14.54
N LEU A 56 5.90 6.69 -15.54
CA LEU A 56 4.48 6.93 -15.31
C LEU A 56 3.80 5.78 -14.56
N LYS A 57 4.11 4.54 -14.92
CA LYS A 57 3.56 3.37 -14.24
C LYS A 57 4.01 3.26 -12.78
N VAL A 58 5.27 3.60 -12.48
CA VAL A 58 5.79 3.65 -11.11
C VAL A 58 5.12 4.78 -10.33
N LEU A 59 5.00 5.97 -10.93
CA LEU A 59 4.39 7.16 -10.32
C LEU A 59 2.91 6.95 -9.96
N LEU A 60 2.15 6.31 -10.85
CA LEU A 60 0.74 5.98 -10.63
C LEU A 60 0.56 4.82 -9.64
N ASN A 61 1.64 4.15 -9.22
CA ASN A 61 1.54 3.06 -8.27
C ASN A 61 1.29 3.57 -6.85
N ARG A 62 0.12 3.26 -6.31
CA ARG A 62 -0.29 3.64 -4.96
C ARG A 62 0.73 3.26 -3.88
N ASP A 63 1.27 2.04 -3.91
CA ASP A 63 2.22 1.58 -2.88
C ASP A 63 3.61 2.21 -3.04
N MET A 64 3.97 2.72 -4.21
CA MET A 64 5.25 3.45 -4.38
C MET A 64 5.14 4.87 -3.81
N ARG A 65 3.99 5.52 -4.00
CA ARG A 65 3.72 6.85 -3.45
C ARG A 65 3.41 6.82 -1.95
N LEU A 66 2.81 5.72 -1.48
CA LEU A 66 2.37 5.51 -0.11
C LEU A 66 2.86 4.12 0.36
N PRO A 67 4.17 3.97 0.66
CA PRO A 67 4.78 2.67 0.97
C PRO A 67 4.14 1.97 2.16
N PHE A 68 3.68 2.75 3.15
CA PHE A 68 2.98 2.25 4.32
C PHE A 68 1.64 1.56 4.01
N LEU A 69 1.09 1.67 2.79
CA LEU A 69 -0.13 0.95 2.38
C LEU A 69 0.16 -0.43 1.74
N GLY A 70 1.42 -0.70 1.36
CA GLY A 70 1.86 -1.93 0.72
C GLY A 70 2.07 -3.11 1.69
N LYS A 71 2.60 -4.22 1.18
CA LYS A 71 3.02 -5.38 2.00
C LYS A 71 4.11 -4.94 2.98
N THR A 72 4.10 -5.49 4.20
CA THR A 72 5.12 -5.19 5.21
C THR A 72 5.57 -6.46 5.92
N VAL A 73 6.83 -6.51 6.34
CA VAL A 73 7.31 -7.55 7.26
C VAL A 73 6.72 -7.25 8.64
N PHE A 74 6.19 -8.27 9.29
CA PHE A 74 5.73 -8.19 10.68
C PHE A 74 5.78 -9.57 11.34
N PRO A 75 6.30 -9.70 12.57
CA PRO A 75 6.36 -10.97 13.29
C PRO A 75 4.96 -11.42 13.74
N CYS A 76 4.12 -11.90 12.83
CA CYS A 76 2.72 -12.25 13.08
C CYS A 76 2.49 -13.25 14.22
N PHE A 77 3.50 -14.02 14.62
CA PHE A 77 3.40 -14.91 15.77
C PHE A 77 3.14 -14.14 17.08
N SER A 78 3.62 -12.89 17.21
CA SER A 78 3.47 -12.08 18.43
C SER A 78 2.04 -11.53 18.64
N LEU A 79 1.20 -11.58 17.62
CA LEU A 79 -0.15 -11.03 17.67
C LEU A 79 -1.09 -11.94 18.46
N THR A 80 -1.79 -11.39 19.43
CA THR A 80 -2.81 -12.10 20.23
C THR A 80 -4.19 -11.56 19.92
N ASN A 81 -5.22 -12.41 19.97
CA ASN A 81 -6.59 -11.97 19.76
C ASN A 81 -6.96 -10.87 20.75
N THR A 82 -7.51 -9.77 20.24
CA THR A 82 -7.94 -8.62 21.04
C THR A 82 -8.98 -7.83 20.26
N TYR A 83 -9.86 -7.15 20.97
CA TYR A 83 -10.84 -6.24 20.40
C TYR A 83 -11.37 -5.32 21.50
N PRO A 84 -11.95 -4.15 21.17
CA PRO A 84 -12.51 -3.25 22.17
C PRO A 84 -13.66 -3.95 22.90
N SER A 85 -13.67 -3.92 24.23
CA SER A 85 -14.69 -4.60 25.05
C SER A 85 -16.10 -4.08 24.81
N ASN A 86 -16.24 -2.79 24.47
CA ASN A 86 -17.48 -2.09 24.15
C ASN A 86 -17.64 -1.82 22.64
N PHE A 87 -17.32 -2.79 21.80
CA PHE A 87 -17.56 -2.68 20.36
C PHE A 87 -19.05 -2.49 20.05
N THR A 88 -19.36 -1.69 19.04
CA THR A 88 -20.74 -1.40 18.59
C THR A 88 -21.05 -2.02 17.23
N HIS A 89 -20.02 -2.41 16.46
CA HIS A 89 -20.17 -2.96 15.11
C HIS A 89 -19.33 -4.21 14.88
N ILE A 90 -19.83 -5.07 13.98
CA ILE A 90 -19.14 -6.26 13.49
C ILE A 90 -19.14 -6.26 11.96
N THR A 91 -17.98 -6.45 11.35
CA THR A 91 -17.86 -6.72 9.92
C THR A 91 -17.26 -8.10 9.68
N ASN A 92 -17.93 -8.90 8.84
CA ASN A 92 -17.45 -10.21 8.43
C ASN A 92 -16.61 -10.09 7.16
N ILE A 93 -15.42 -10.69 7.16
CA ILE A 93 -14.53 -10.75 5.99
C ILE A 93 -14.17 -12.19 5.64
N LYS A 94 -13.81 -12.40 4.36
CA LYS A 94 -13.27 -13.66 3.86
C LYS A 94 -11.79 -13.50 3.54
N VAL A 95 -10.94 -14.28 4.20
CA VAL A 95 -9.48 -14.28 4.06
C VAL A 95 -8.96 -15.72 4.00
N GLN A 96 -7.64 -15.92 3.93
CA GLN A 96 -7.06 -17.25 4.02
C GLN A 96 -7.47 -17.94 5.34
N PRO A 97 -7.82 -19.23 5.36
CA PRO A 97 -8.11 -19.96 6.59
C PRO A 97 -6.98 -19.86 7.61
N ASN A 98 -7.35 -19.83 8.90
CA ASN A 98 -6.41 -19.83 10.03
C ASN A 98 -5.34 -18.71 9.95
N SER A 99 -5.70 -17.56 9.38
CA SER A 99 -4.81 -16.39 9.28
C SER A 99 -5.19 -15.33 10.32
N LYS A 100 -4.17 -14.69 10.90
CA LYS A 100 -4.38 -13.54 11.79
C LYS A 100 -4.73 -12.31 10.97
N VAL A 101 -5.70 -11.55 11.44
CA VAL A 101 -6.16 -10.30 10.85
C VAL A 101 -6.00 -9.19 11.88
N VAL A 102 -5.21 -8.18 11.55
CA VAL A 102 -5.08 -6.96 12.34
C VAL A 102 -5.93 -5.89 11.68
N TYR A 103 -6.80 -5.24 12.44
CA TYR A 103 -7.71 -4.23 11.93
C TYR A 103 -7.79 -3.02 12.86
N TRP A 104 -8.13 -1.88 12.29
CA TRP A 104 -8.30 -0.63 13.02
C TRP A 104 -9.25 0.30 12.29
N ALA A 105 -9.92 1.15 13.04
CA ALA A 105 -10.80 2.19 12.52
C ALA A 105 -10.56 3.50 13.29
N ALA A 106 -11.12 4.61 12.81
CA ALA A 106 -11.08 5.88 13.55
C ALA A 106 -11.84 5.75 14.89
N LEU A 107 -11.56 6.65 15.83
CA LEU A 107 -12.30 6.75 17.09
C LEU A 107 -13.80 6.95 16.84
N GLU A 108 -14.60 6.48 17.78
CA GLU A 108 -16.05 6.75 17.80
C GLU A 108 -16.26 8.15 18.37
N ASP A 109 -16.73 9.05 17.52
CA ASP A 109 -16.99 10.44 17.88
C ASP A 109 -18.18 10.95 17.05
N ASN A 110 -19.33 11.09 17.71
CA ASN A 110 -20.58 11.42 17.04
C ASN A 110 -20.65 12.87 16.55
N ASN A 111 -19.81 13.76 17.07
CA ASN A 111 -19.92 15.20 16.85
C ASN A 111 -18.71 15.80 16.13
N GLN A 112 -17.58 15.10 16.10
CA GLN A 112 -16.34 15.63 15.55
C GLN A 112 -15.95 14.99 14.23
N LYS A 113 -15.66 15.84 13.24
CA LYS A 113 -14.96 15.45 12.01
C LYS A 113 -13.51 15.90 12.15
N TYR A 114 -12.58 14.97 12.08
CA TYR A 114 -11.17 15.29 12.22
C TYR A 114 -10.58 15.79 10.90
N ASP A 115 -9.68 16.78 10.96
CA ASP A 115 -9.05 17.32 9.74
C ASP A 115 -7.85 16.48 9.28
N ASN A 116 -7.39 15.53 10.10
CA ASN A 116 -6.31 14.61 9.74
C ASN A 116 -6.47 13.22 10.38
N PRO A 117 -5.79 12.20 9.83
CA PRO A 117 -5.87 10.82 10.34
C PRO A 117 -5.30 10.63 11.75
N TRP A 118 -4.30 11.43 12.17
CA TRP A 118 -3.63 11.24 13.46
C TRP A 118 -4.55 11.56 14.63
N GLN A 119 -5.33 12.62 14.51
CA GLN A 119 -6.38 12.90 15.49
C GLN A 119 -7.52 11.88 15.41
N ALA A 120 -7.89 11.46 14.20
CA ALA A 120 -8.99 10.51 14.00
C ALA A 120 -8.69 9.13 14.59
N TYR A 121 -7.44 8.67 14.56
CA TYR A 121 -7.05 7.38 15.13
C TYR A 121 -6.63 7.47 16.60
N GLY A 122 -6.16 8.63 17.08
CA GLY A 122 -5.59 8.77 18.42
C GLY A 122 -4.49 7.75 18.67
N ASP A 123 -4.55 7.06 19.81
CA ASP A 123 -3.62 5.99 20.19
C ASP A 123 -4.02 4.61 19.64
N TYR A 124 -4.87 4.60 18.61
CA TYR A 124 -5.42 3.40 17.97
C TYR A 124 -6.34 2.57 18.86
N ASP A 125 -7.02 3.14 19.86
CA ASP A 125 -7.91 2.39 20.78
C ASP A 125 -9.04 1.61 20.07
N ASN A 126 -9.42 2.01 18.85
CA ASN A 126 -10.40 1.31 18.04
C ASN A 126 -9.75 0.29 17.08
N TYR A 127 -8.92 -0.59 17.64
CA TYR A 127 -8.22 -1.66 16.93
C TYR A 127 -8.61 -3.04 17.44
N GLY A 128 -8.28 -4.06 16.65
CA GLY A 128 -8.36 -5.43 17.10
C GLY A 128 -7.52 -6.39 16.27
N ILE A 129 -7.41 -7.60 16.80
CA ILE A 129 -6.74 -8.74 16.20
C ILE A 129 -7.68 -9.92 16.32
N THR A 130 -7.92 -10.61 15.21
CA THR A 130 -8.74 -11.82 15.17
C THR A 130 -8.06 -12.89 14.33
N VAL A 131 -8.55 -14.12 14.41
CA VAL A 131 -8.09 -15.24 13.58
C VAL A 131 -9.27 -15.71 12.75
N SER A 132 -9.04 -15.91 11.45
CA SER A 132 -10.06 -16.53 10.60
C SER A 132 -10.24 -18.00 10.92
N ASP A 133 -11.47 -18.49 10.80
CA ASP A 133 -11.78 -19.91 11.01
C ASP A 133 -11.19 -20.81 9.90
N ASN A 134 -11.46 -22.12 10.00
CA ASN A 134 -11.06 -23.12 9.01
C ASN A 134 -11.63 -22.87 7.60
N ASN A 135 -12.68 -22.07 7.50
CA ASN A 135 -13.28 -21.67 6.24
C ASN A 135 -12.75 -20.32 5.76
N GLY A 136 -11.92 -19.60 6.54
CA GLY A 136 -11.43 -18.28 6.21
C GLY A 136 -12.36 -17.12 6.59
N ASN A 137 -13.39 -17.35 7.41
CA ASN A 137 -14.26 -16.30 7.90
C ASN A 137 -13.63 -15.64 9.13
N ALA A 138 -13.58 -14.30 9.16
CA ALA A 138 -13.12 -13.54 10.33
C ALA A 138 -14.10 -12.42 10.67
N GLN A 139 -14.29 -12.19 11.97
CA GLN A 139 -15.12 -11.11 12.49
C GLN A 139 -14.25 -9.97 13.01
N LEU A 140 -14.42 -8.78 12.43
CA LEU A 140 -13.79 -7.55 12.90
C LEU A 140 -14.78 -6.86 13.84
N ARG A 141 -14.40 -6.68 15.12
CA ARG A 141 -15.24 -6.06 16.15
C ARG A 141 -14.64 -4.75 16.59
N TYR A 142 -15.35 -3.66 16.36
CA TYR A 142 -14.86 -2.30 16.58
C TYR A 142 -16.02 -1.34 16.88
N LYS A 143 -15.73 -0.14 17.35
CA LYS A 143 -16.73 0.93 17.53
C LYS A 143 -16.99 1.66 16.22
N PHE A 144 -18.20 2.17 15.98
CA PHE A 144 -18.50 2.85 14.70
C PHE A 144 -17.55 4.06 14.51
N PRO A 145 -16.74 4.09 13.45
CA PRO A 145 -15.71 5.10 13.31
C PRO A 145 -16.28 6.42 12.80
N THR A 146 -15.74 7.52 13.31
CA THR A 146 -16.01 8.86 12.76
C THR A 146 -15.35 9.08 11.39
N GLN A 147 -15.66 10.22 10.78
CA GLN A 147 -15.12 10.69 9.51
C GLN A 147 -13.90 11.59 9.73
N TYR A 148 -13.00 11.62 8.75
CA TYR A 148 -11.86 12.53 8.78
C TYR A 148 -11.36 12.88 7.37
N LYS A 149 -10.60 13.98 7.26
CA LYS A 149 -10.05 14.45 5.97
C LYS A 149 -8.64 13.94 5.71
N VAL A 150 -8.31 13.79 4.43
CA VAL A 150 -6.96 13.54 3.94
C VAL A 150 -6.60 14.50 2.80
N PRO A 151 -5.31 14.87 2.61
CA PRO A 151 -4.91 15.94 1.70
C PRO A 151 -5.38 15.78 0.24
N ILE A 152 -5.47 14.55 -0.27
CA ILE A 152 -5.75 14.29 -1.70
C ILE A 152 -7.21 13.91 -1.95
N LYS A 153 -7.84 13.17 -1.03
CA LYS A 153 -9.21 12.66 -1.22
C LYS A 153 -10.27 13.46 -0.47
N GLY A 154 -9.88 14.43 0.35
CA GLY A 154 -10.81 15.19 1.18
C GLY A 154 -11.42 14.31 2.28
N LEU A 155 -12.72 14.50 2.53
CA LEU A 155 -13.46 13.81 3.59
C LEU A 155 -13.62 12.31 3.26
N LEU A 156 -13.21 11.45 4.19
CA LEU A 156 -13.41 10.01 4.13
C LEU A 156 -14.63 9.61 4.96
N HIS A 157 -15.52 8.81 4.35
CA HIS A 157 -16.65 8.19 5.04
C HIS A 157 -16.18 7.15 6.06
N PRO A 158 -17.02 6.77 7.06
CA PRO A 158 -16.67 5.74 8.04
C PRO A 158 -16.14 4.46 7.38
N HIS A 159 -15.01 3.96 7.85
CA HIS A 159 -14.36 2.78 7.28
C HIS A 159 -13.49 2.06 8.31
N VAL A 160 -13.25 0.77 8.06
CA VAL A 160 -12.28 -0.04 8.81
C VAL A 160 -11.17 -0.49 7.87
N HIS A 161 -9.93 -0.39 8.35
CA HIS A 161 -8.76 -0.92 7.68
C HIS A 161 -8.39 -2.28 8.27
N TYR A 162 -7.82 -3.15 7.44
CA TYR A 162 -7.24 -4.38 7.93
C TYR A 162 -6.05 -4.86 7.09
N ARG A 163 -5.20 -5.66 7.74
CA ARG A 163 -4.12 -6.43 7.16
C ARG A 163 -4.27 -7.89 7.56
N VAL A 164 -3.86 -8.79 6.68
CA VAL A 164 -3.88 -10.23 6.90
C VAL A 164 -2.44 -10.71 6.98
N CYS A 165 -2.14 -11.51 8.00
CA CYS A 165 -0.87 -12.22 8.08
C CYS A 165 -0.81 -13.30 6.99
N VAL A 166 0.18 -13.18 6.13
CA VAL A 166 0.48 -14.09 5.03
C VAL A 166 1.87 -14.69 5.26
N ASN A 167 2.04 -16.00 5.03
CA ASN A 167 3.34 -16.70 4.98
C ASN A 167 4.45 -16.20 5.95
N LYS A 168 4.65 -16.90 7.09
CA LYS A 168 5.84 -16.81 7.97
C LYS A 168 6.46 -15.40 8.16
N GLY A 169 5.65 -14.36 8.38
CA GLY A 169 6.14 -13.05 8.80
C GLY A 169 5.91 -11.88 7.85
N MET A 170 5.04 -12.03 6.86
CA MET A 170 4.58 -10.92 6.02
C MET A 170 3.12 -10.56 6.36
N MET A 171 2.78 -9.29 6.26
CA MET A 171 1.40 -8.81 6.21
C MET A 171 1.04 -8.38 4.79
N SER A 172 -0.22 -8.60 4.43
CA SER A 172 -0.83 -8.08 3.20
C SER A 172 -0.73 -6.55 3.13
N PRO A 173 -0.97 -5.95 1.96
CA PRO A 173 -1.31 -4.53 1.87
C PRO A 173 -2.52 -4.17 2.76
N ILE A 174 -2.71 -2.87 3.00
CA ILE A 174 -3.92 -2.37 3.68
C ILE A 174 -5.12 -2.54 2.76
N TYR A 175 -6.12 -3.25 3.27
CA TYR A 175 -7.47 -3.32 2.74
C TYR A 175 -8.39 -2.38 3.53
N THR A 176 -9.43 -1.90 2.88
CA THR A 176 -10.39 -0.95 3.46
C THR A 176 -11.80 -1.42 3.17
N ILE A 177 -12.67 -1.38 4.18
CA ILE A 177 -14.10 -1.61 4.04
C ILE A 177 -14.81 -0.31 4.40
N ASN A 178 -15.49 0.29 3.43
CA ASN A 178 -16.33 1.45 3.67
C ASN A 178 -17.63 0.99 4.33
N LEU A 179 -18.02 1.69 5.38
CA LEU A 179 -19.25 1.43 6.12
C LEU A 179 -20.35 2.33 5.56
N LYS A 180 -21.57 1.84 5.58
CA LYS A 180 -22.78 2.58 5.22
C LYS A 180 -23.59 2.85 6.45
#